data_AF-A0A536KN55-F1
#
_entry.id   AF-A0A536KN55-F1
#
_cell.length_a   1.000
_cell.length_b   1.000
_cell.length_c   1.000
_cell.angle_alpha   90.00
_cell.angle_beta   90.00
_cell.angle_gamma   90.00
#
_symmetry.space_group_name_H-M   'P 1'
#
loop_
_entity.id
_entity.type
_entity.pdbx_description
1 polymer ?
#
loop_
_entity_poly.entity_id
_entity_poly.type
_entity_poly.pdbx_seq_one_letter_code
_entity_poly.pdbx_strand_id
1 'polypeptide(L)'
;MPGPAAQDRARLADAATAGAAGPGPSGAAPRAGPRAPAGAGHGVPLPGAGSAHGAVGQGPQTGQDHPPLPLTLRVDLHLHSYYSPDSKTSFADLVARCREVGLDRIALTDHNTAAGAFELRRLHPGLAIAGEEIKTREGEVIGLFLAEQIKPWLHPEETLDRIHGQGGLTYLAHPCDRFRASFTPERIIELAPGVDIIETYNPWARPADNQLAAELCQELRKVAATGSDAHSPPELGLSWMEIEEYEGPADFLDKLRQARHVVTELSGTQRRA
;
A
#
# COMPACT_ATOMS: atom_id res chain seq x y z
N MET A 1 -24.45 -3.10 37.58
CA MET A 1 -24.51 -3.38 36.14
C MET A 1 -23.26 -2.76 35.53
N PRO A 2 -22.24 -3.54 35.14
CA PRO A 2 -21.04 -2.97 34.54
C PRO A 2 -21.37 -2.43 33.14
N GLY A 3 -20.76 -1.31 32.76
CA GLY A 3 -21.01 -0.61 31.50
C GLY A 3 -20.48 -1.33 30.26
N PRO A 4 -20.88 -0.90 29.05
CA PRO A 4 -20.65 -1.60 27.77
C PRO A 4 -19.17 -1.94 27.51
N ALA A 5 -18.24 -1.06 27.90
CA ALA A 5 -16.80 -1.26 27.73
C ALA A 5 -16.21 -2.48 28.47
N ALA A 6 -16.91 -3.02 29.48
CA ALA A 6 -16.45 -4.22 30.20
C ALA A 6 -16.87 -5.53 29.50
N GLN A 7 -17.86 -5.49 28.62
CA GLN A 7 -18.34 -6.66 27.86
C GLN A 7 -17.50 -6.88 26.59
N ASP A 8 -16.92 -5.81 26.03
CA ASP A 8 -16.09 -5.87 24.82
C ASP A 8 -14.71 -6.48 25.08
N ARG A 9 -14.13 -6.26 26.28
CA ARG A 9 -12.87 -6.89 26.70
C ARG A 9 -12.94 -8.42 26.78
N ALA A 10 -14.12 -8.98 27.04
CA ALA A 10 -14.28 -10.42 27.23
C ALA A 10 -14.34 -11.20 25.90
N ARG A 11 -14.73 -10.57 24.79
CA ARG A 11 -14.90 -11.26 23.49
C ARG A 11 -13.59 -11.42 22.71
N LEU A 12 -12.63 -10.52 22.90
CA LEU A 12 -11.35 -10.52 22.19
C LEU A 12 -10.30 -11.44 22.84
N ALA A 13 -10.43 -11.74 24.12
CA ALA A 13 -9.47 -12.56 24.87
C ALA A 13 -9.49 -14.07 24.51
N ASP A 14 -10.61 -14.59 24.01
CA ASP A 14 -10.77 -16.04 23.77
C ASP A 14 -10.11 -16.55 22.47
N ALA A 15 -9.55 -15.67 21.63
CA ALA A 15 -8.95 -16.05 20.35
C ALA A 15 -7.43 -16.34 20.39
N ALA A 16 -6.73 -15.98 21.46
CA ALA A 16 -5.26 -15.84 21.49
C ALA A 16 -4.45 -17.07 21.98
N THR A 17 -5.06 -18.19 22.35
CA THR A 17 -4.36 -19.28 23.07
C THR A 17 -3.95 -20.51 22.24
N ALA A 18 -3.78 -20.39 20.92
CA ALA A 18 -3.38 -21.55 20.10
C ALA A 18 -2.36 -21.21 19.01
N GLY A 19 -1.08 -21.52 19.26
CA GLY A 19 -0.11 -21.85 18.20
C GLY A 19 1.20 -21.07 18.21
N ALA A 20 2.13 -21.41 19.12
CA ALA A 20 3.52 -20.99 19.05
C ALA A 20 4.44 -22.21 18.95
N ALA A 21 5.09 -22.41 17.79
CA ALA A 21 6.31 -23.22 17.63
C ALA A 21 6.93 -22.94 16.25
N GLY A 22 8.06 -22.22 16.22
CA GLY A 22 8.87 -22.02 15.00
C GLY A 22 10.19 -22.82 15.06
N PRO A 23 10.86 -23.06 13.92
CA PRO A 23 12.26 -23.45 13.90
C PRO A 23 13.17 -22.35 13.31
N GLY A 24 14.41 -22.29 13.83
CA GLY A 24 15.41 -21.26 13.58
C GLY A 24 16.19 -21.35 12.26
N PRO A 25 17.17 -20.44 12.05
CA PRO A 25 17.70 -20.13 10.73
C PRO A 25 18.94 -20.94 10.35
N SER A 26 19.03 -21.28 9.06
CA SER A 26 20.20 -21.86 8.39
C SER A 26 20.88 -20.78 7.56
N GLY A 27 22.15 -20.50 7.86
CA GLY A 27 22.97 -19.51 7.17
C GLY A 27 23.64 -20.03 5.90
N ALA A 28 23.78 -19.17 4.90
CA ALA A 28 24.71 -19.34 3.79
C ALA A 28 25.23 -17.96 3.31
N ALA A 29 26.55 -17.84 3.23
CA ALA A 29 27.28 -16.66 2.77
C ALA A 29 27.31 -16.55 1.23
N PRO A 30 27.43 -15.35 0.63
CA PRO A 30 27.53 -15.20 -0.82
C PRO A 30 28.98 -15.24 -1.32
N ARG A 31 29.18 -15.84 -2.49
CA ARG A 31 30.41 -15.76 -3.30
C ARG A 31 30.29 -14.62 -4.31
N ALA A 32 31.42 -13.96 -4.56
CA ALA A 32 31.56 -12.79 -5.43
C ALA A 32 32.04 -13.11 -6.85
N GLY A 33 31.64 -12.26 -7.81
CA GLY A 33 32.39 -11.90 -9.02
C GLY A 33 31.67 -12.16 -10.36
N PRO A 34 32.07 -11.53 -11.49
CA PRO A 34 32.80 -10.27 -11.66
C PRO A 34 32.13 -9.27 -12.64
N ARG A 35 32.75 -8.07 -12.71
CA ARG A 35 32.49 -6.88 -13.54
C ARG A 35 32.29 -7.11 -15.05
N ALA A 36 31.48 -6.24 -15.66
CA ALA A 36 31.46 -5.94 -17.10
C ALA A 36 32.21 -4.61 -17.41
N PRO A 37 32.77 -4.43 -18.63
CA PRO A 37 33.51 -3.23 -19.01
C PRO A 37 32.64 -2.17 -19.70
N ALA A 38 33.19 -0.95 -19.73
CA ALA A 38 32.65 0.29 -20.30
C ALA A 38 32.97 0.47 -21.80
N GLY A 39 32.24 1.39 -22.45
CA GLY A 39 32.56 2.03 -23.74
C GLY A 39 31.28 2.39 -24.53
N ALA A 40 30.80 3.63 -24.65
CA ALA A 40 31.33 4.85 -25.30
C ALA A 40 30.79 5.08 -26.73
N GLY A 41 30.36 6.33 -27.02
CA GLY A 41 30.21 6.91 -28.37
C GLY A 41 28.75 7.07 -28.86
N HIS A 42 28.12 8.25 -28.84
CA HIS A 42 28.23 9.42 -29.75
C HIS A 42 27.56 9.25 -31.13
N GLY A 43 26.67 10.21 -31.47
CA GLY A 43 26.42 10.61 -32.87
C GLY A 43 24.96 10.83 -33.27
N VAL A 44 24.47 12.07 -33.13
CA VAL A 44 23.29 12.63 -33.82
C VAL A 44 23.78 13.19 -35.18
N PRO A 45 22.98 13.16 -36.27
CA PRO A 45 22.30 14.39 -36.70
C PRO A 45 20.91 14.22 -37.36
N LEU A 46 20.05 15.23 -37.16
CA LEU A 46 18.90 15.63 -38.01
C LEU A 46 19.39 16.41 -39.24
N PRO A 47 18.61 16.52 -40.34
CA PRO A 47 17.73 17.71 -40.55
C PRO A 47 16.43 17.41 -41.35
N GLY A 48 15.32 18.15 -41.18
CA GLY A 48 14.94 19.35 -41.95
C GLY A 48 13.49 19.19 -42.48
N ALA A 49 12.51 20.00 -42.06
CA ALA A 49 11.99 21.24 -42.69
C ALA A 49 11.06 21.07 -43.92
N GLY A 50 9.82 21.58 -43.79
CA GLY A 50 8.80 21.83 -44.84
C GLY A 50 7.38 21.71 -44.27
N SER A 51 6.66 22.80 -43.89
CA SER A 51 5.78 23.67 -44.71
C SER A 51 4.81 22.88 -45.62
N ALA A 52 3.49 23.11 -45.75
CA ALA A 52 2.60 24.22 -45.38
C ALA A 52 1.11 23.78 -45.50
N HIS A 53 0.21 24.66 -45.02
CA HIS A 53 -1.17 24.93 -45.46
C HIS A 53 -2.30 23.89 -45.37
N GLY A 54 -3.42 24.33 -44.77
CA GLY A 54 -4.77 23.81 -45.07
C GLY A 54 -5.83 24.21 -44.03
N ALA A 55 -6.58 25.30 -44.28
CA ALA A 55 -7.88 25.56 -43.65
C ALA A 55 -8.89 24.47 -44.08
N VAL A 56 -9.95 24.10 -43.35
CA VAL A 56 -11.23 24.79 -43.11
C VAL A 56 -12.10 23.79 -42.31
N GLY A 57 -13.00 24.26 -41.44
CA GLY A 57 -14.19 23.48 -41.07
C GLY A 57 -14.77 23.78 -39.69
N GLN A 58 -15.60 24.83 -39.58
CA GLN A 58 -16.60 24.89 -38.51
C GLN A 58 -17.77 23.96 -38.88
N GLY A 59 -18.08 23.02 -38.00
CA GLY A 59 -19.33 22.28 -37.96
C GLY A 59 -19.94 22.40 -36.56
N PRO A 60 -21.26 22.52 -36.41
CA PRO A 60 -21.89 22.85 -35.13
C PRO A 60 -22.14 21.57 -34.33
N GLN A 61 -21.67 21.50 -33.09
CA GLN A 61 -22.23 20.57 -32.11
C GLN A 61 -22.32 21.26 -30.75
N THR A 62 -23.54 21.69 -30.44
CA THR A 62 -24.01 21.93 -29.08
C THR A 62 -24.03 20.58 -28.36
N GLY A 63 -22.87 20.15 -27.86
CA GLY A 63 -22.79 19.14 -26.82
C GLY A 63 -23.11 19.84 -25.51
N GLN A 64 -24.04 19.29 -24.73
CA GLN A 64 -24.16 19.68 -23.34
C GLN A 64 -22.83 19.32 -22.68
N ASP A 65 -22.11 20.33 -22.18
CA ASP A 65 -20.92 20.17 -21.37
C ASP A 65 -21.32 19.51 -20.05
N HIS A 66 -21.54 18.19 -20.08
CA HIS A 66 -21.45 17.40 -18.88
C HIS A 66 -19.98 17.48 -18.44
N PRO A 67 -19.69 17.95 -17.22
CA PRO A 67 -18.33 17.83 -16.72
C PRO A 67 -17.92 16.36 -16.85
N PRO A 68 -16.72 16.05 -17.36
CA PRO A 68 -16.26 14.67 -17.40
C PRO A 68 -16.44 14.10 -15.99
N LEU A 69 -17.05 12.92 -15.90
CA LEU A 69 -17.14 12.21 -14.63
C LEU A 69 -15.74 12.21 -13.99
N PRO A 70 -15.63 12.44 -12.67
CA PRO A 70 -14.33 12.48 -12.02
C PRO A 70 -13.57 11.21 -12.42
N LEU A 71 -12.33 11.38 -12.89
CA LEU A 71 -11.49 10.24 -13.22
C LEU A 71 -11.29 9.41 -11.95
N THR A 72 -11.78 8.17 -11.98
CA THR A 72 -11.60 7.22 -10.88
C THR A 72 -10.28 6.49 -11.08
N LEU A 73 -9.37 6.64 -10.12
CA LEU A 73 -8.11 5.93 -10.03
C LEU A 73 -8.31 4.61 -9.27
N ARG A 74 -7.64 3.55 -9.73
CA ARG A 74 -7.51 2.28 -9.00
C ARG A 74 -6.18 2.25 -8.26
N VAL A 75 -6.24 2.08 -6.94
CA VAL A 75 -5.06 2.17 -6.07
C VAL A 75 -4.95 0.94 -5.15
N ASP A 76 -3.75 0.37 -5.06
CA ASP A 76 -3.41 -0.65 -4.06
C ASP A 76 -2.44 -0.06 -3.03
N LEU A 77 -2.70 -0.26 -1.74
CA LEU A 77 -2.04 0.47 -0.66
C LEU A 77 -1.07 -0.36 0.18
N HIS A 78 -0.88 -1.63 -0.16
CA HIS A 78 0.01 -2.53 0.58
C HIS A 78 0.57 -3.59 -0.37
N LEU A 79 1.86 -3.52 -0.70
CA LEU A 79 2.56 -4.53 -1.50
C LEU A 79 4.08 -4.42 -1.34
N HIS A 80 4.77 -5.48 -1.75
CA HIS A 80 6.20 -5.69 -1.52
C HIS A 80 6.93 -6.01 -2.83
N SER A 81 8.20 -5.62 -2.88
CA SER A 81 9.13 -5.84 -3.98
C SER A 81 10.39 -6.58 -3.52
N TYR A 82 11.33 -6.81 -4.43
CA TYR A 82 12.64 -7.39 -4.11
C TYR A 82 13.49 -6.57 -3.11
N TYR A 83 13.07 -5.36 -2.73
CA TYR A 83 13.67 -4.61 -1.63
C TYR A 83 13.26 -5.16 -0.26
N SER A 84 12.10 -5.82 -0.17
CA SER A 84 11.67 -6.56 1.01
C SER A 84 12.31 -7.96 1.02
N PRO A 85 12.76 -8.47 2.19
CA PRO A 85 13.45 -9.76 2.28
C PRO A 85 12.57 -10.98 1.92
N ASP A 86 11.25 -10.82 1.94
CA ASP A 86 10.24 -11.85 1.70
C ASP A 86 9.59 -11.79 0.31
N SER A 87 9.98 -10.84 -0.53
CA SER A 87 9.53 -10.75 -1.91
C SER A 87 10.68 -10.87 -2.90
N LYS A 88 10.37 -11.38 -4.09
CA LYS A 88 11.30 -11.45 -5.23
C LYS A 88 10.78 -10.65 -6.43
N THR A 89 9.73 -9.87 -6.24
CA THR A 89 9.03 -9.19 -7.33
C THR A 89 9.87 -8.03 -7.85
N SER A 90 10.24 -8.06 -9.13
CA SER A 90 10.97 -6.96 -9.75
C SER A 90 10.04 -5.77 -10.06
N PHE A 91 10.60 -4.57 -10.22
CA PHE A 91 9.81 -3.42 -10.68
C PHE A 91 9.21 -3.62 -12.07
N ALA A 92 9.90 -4.35 -12.95
CA ALA A 92 9.37 -4.67 -14.27
C ALA A 92 8.11 -5.53 -14.16
N ASP A 93 8.13 -6.53 -13.27
CA ASP A 93 6.97 -7.39 -13.03
C ASP A 93 5.83 -6.63 -12.35
N LEU A 94 6.12 -5.76 -11.37
CA LEU A 94 5.11 -4.89 -10.74
C LEU A 94 4.42 -4.01 -11.78
N VAL A 95 5.19 -3.28 -12.60
CA VAL A 95 4.63 -2.36 -13.60
C VAL A 95 3.86 -3.11 -14.68
N ALA A 96 4.37 -4.27 -15.13
CA ALA A 96 3.65 -5.13 -16.07
C ALA A 96 2.31 -5.56 -15.47
N ARG A 97 2.33 -6.04 -14.23
CA ARG A 97 1.14 -6.50 -13.53
C ARG A 97 0.13 -5.38 -13.30
N CYS A 98 0.56 -4.19 -12.87
CA CYS A 98 -0.32 -3.02 -12.74
C CYS A 98 -1.08 -2.73 -14.04
N ARG A 99 -0.40 -2.80 -15.19
CA ARG A 99 -1.05 -2.61 -16.51
C ARG A 99 -2.05 -3.71 -16.83
N GLU A 100 -1.73 -4.95 -16.49
CA GLU A 100 -2.63 -6.10 -16.72
C GLU A 100 -3.93 -5.99 -15.91
N VAL A 101 -3.86 -5.57 -14.64
CA VAL A 101 -5.04 -5.45 -13.76
C VAL A 101 -5.67 -4.04 -13.79
N GLY A 102 -5.04 -3.10 -14.47
CA GLY A 102 -5.50 -1.71 -14.58
C GLY A 102 -5.35 -0.90 -13.29
N LEU A 103 -4.29 -1.12 -12.50
CA LEU A 103 -3.96 -0.28 -11.35
C LEU A 103 -3.28 1.02 -11.81
N ASP A 104 -3.78 2.15 -11.34
CA ASP A 104 -3.26 3.49 -11.66
C ASP A 104 -2.22 3.95 -10.65
N ARG A 105 -2.34 3.55 -9.37
CA ARG A 105 -1.35 3.82 -8.33
C ARG A 105 -1.11 2.60 -7.45
N ILE A 106 0.10 2.51 -6.93
CA ILE A 106 0.49 1.49 -5.95
C ILE A 106 1.33 2.12 -4.83
N ALA A 107 1.03 1.81 -3.57
CA ALA A 107 1.93 2.11 -2.46
C ALA A 107 2.88 0.94 -2.27
N LEU A 108 4.15 1.14 -2.64
CA LEU A 108 5.19 0.16 -2.37
C LEU A 108 5.64 0.32 -0.92
N THR A 109 5.49 -0.72 -0.11
CA THR A 109 5.61 -0.69 1.35
C THR A 109 6.58 -1.76 1.85
N ASP A 110 7.76 -1.88 1.21
CA ASP A 110 8.76 -2.88 1.59
C ASP A 110 9.13 -2.82 3.09
N HIS A 111 9.38 -3.97 3.70
CA HIS A 111 9.69 -4.05 5.13
C HIS A 111 10.98 -3.29 5.50
N ASN A 112 10.84 -2.29 6.39
CA ASN A 112 11.91 -1.48 6.97
C ASN A 112 12.76 -0.68 5.96
N THR A 113 12.22 -0.40 4.77
CA THR A 113 12.89 0.43 3.77
C THR A 113 11.92 1.13 2.83
N ALA A 114 12.04 2.46 2.73
CA ALA A 114 11.37 3.24 1.68
C ALA A 114 12.19 3.35 0.38
N ALA A 115 13.40 2.77 0.33
CA ALA A 115 14.33 2.95 -0.79
C ALA A 115 13.74 2.41 -2.11
N GLY A 116 13.08 1.26 -2.06
CA GLY A 116 12.39 0.69 -3.22
C GLY A 116 11.28 1.61 -3.71
N ALA A 117 10.48 2.15 -2.80
CA ALA A 117 9.40 3.07 -3.11
C ALA A 117 9.90 4.39 -3.74
N PHE A 118 11.00 4.95 -3.23
CA PHE A 118 11.64 6.14 -3.81
C PHE A 118 12.20 5.88 -5.21
N GLU A 119 12.85 4.73 -5.41
CA GLU A 119 13.37 4.37 -6.72
C GLU A 119 12.24 4.14 -7.73
N LEU A 120 11.20 3.40 -7.35
CA LEU A 120 10.05 3.15 -8.20
C LEU A 120 9.33 4.46 -8.57
N ARG A 121 9.15 5.38 -7.60
CA ARG A 121 8.58 6.72 -7.86
C ARG A 121 9.46 7.55 -8.79
N ARG A 122 10.78 7.46 -8.69
CA ARG A 122 11.69 8.15 -9.62
C ARG A 122 11.55 7.61 -11.05
N LEU A 123 11.38 6.30 -11.22
CA LEU A 123 11.23 5.64 -12.52
C LEU A 123 9.81 5.80 -13.10
N HIS A 124 8.80 5.81 -12.24
CA HIS A 124 7.38 5.83 -12.55
C HIS A 124 6.61 6.79 -11.63
N PRO A 125 6.79 8.12 -11.79
CA PRO A 125 6.28 9.13 -10.85
C PRO A 125 4.75 9.19 -10.77
N GLY A 126 4.07 8.80 -11.85
CA GLY A 126 2.61 8.69 -11.89
C GLY A 126 2.06 7.36 -11.39
N LEU A 127 2.89 6.43 -10.91
CA LEU A 127 2.43 5.11 -10.44
C LEU A 127 2.64 4.94 -8.93
N ALA A 128 3.83 5.27 -8.41
CA ALA A 128 4.18 4.90 -7.05
C ALA A 128 3.85 5.96 -6.01
N ILE A 129 3.16 5.53 -4.95
CA ILE A 129 3.09 6.21 -3.66
C ILE A 129 4.29 5.70 -2.84
N ALA A 130 5.08 6.63 -2.30
CA ALA A 130 6.24 6.27 -1.49
C ALA A 130 5.76 5.80 -0.11
N GLY A 131 5.96 4.52 0.20
CA GLY A 131 5.61 3.94 1.50
C GLY A 131 6.72 3.06 2.06
N GLU A 132 6.45 2.56 3.26
CA GLU A 132 7.32 1.65 4.01
C GLU A 132 6.45 0.89 5.01
N GLU A 133 6.68 -0.40 5.22
CA GLU A 133 6.14 -1.13 6.36
C GLU A 133 7.21 -1.20 7.46
N ILE A 134 7.07 -0.34 8.48
CA ILE A 134 8.08 -0.12 9.50
C ILE A 134 7.87 -1.07 10.66
N LYS A 135 8.88 -1.91 10.95
CA LYS A 135 8.93 -2.69 12.19
C LYS A 135 9.22 -1.77 13.37
N THR A 136 8.31 -1.73 14.32
CA THR A 136 8.45 -1.06 15.62
C THR A 136 8.90 -2.06 16.69
N ARG A 137 9.00 -1.62 17.94
CA ARG A 137 9.26 -2.52 19.08
C ARG A 137 8.13 -3.48 19.40
N GLU A 138 6.91 -3.17 18.95
CA GLU A 138 5.70 -3.87 19.38
C GLU A 138 4.93 -4.50 18.21
N GLY A 139 5.09 -3.98 16.99
CA GLY A 139 4.37 -4.39 15.79
C GLY A 139 4.83 -3.65 14.53
N GLU A 140 4.12 -3.77 13.42
CA GLU A 140 4.36 -3.02 12.18
C GLU A 140 3.32 -1.92 11.95
N VAL A 141 3.77 -0.81 11.39
CA VAL A 141 2.96 0.31 10.93
C VAL A 141 3.40 0.66 9.53
N ILE A 142 2.46 0.88 8.62
CA ILE A 142 2.76 1.42 7.29
C ILE A 142 2.73 2.94 7.35
N GLY A 143 3.75 3.55 6.76
CA GLY A 143 3.77 4.97 6.44
C GLY A 143 3.54 5.17 4.95
N LEU A 144 2.64 6.07 4.57
CA LEU A 144 2.38 6.48 3.19
C LEU A 144 2.83 7.91 2.94
N PHE A 145 3.15 8.22 1.68
CA PHE A 145 3.63 9.52 1.22
C PHE A 145 4.91 9.99 1.93
N LEU A 146 5.81 9.06 2.22
CA LEU A 146 7.06 9.37 2.91
C LEU A 146 7.99 10.22 2.02
N ALA A 147 8.74 11.12 2.66
CA ALA A 147 9.79 11.93 2.05
C ALA A 147 11.18 11.40 2.42
N GLU A 148 11.31 10.76 3.58
CA GLU A 148 12.49 10.06 4.05
C GLU A 148 12.12 8.71 4.69
N GLN A 149 13.10 7.80 4.72
CA GLN A 149 12.97 6.50 5.37
C GLN A 149 12.91 6.68 6.90
N ILE A 150 12.11 5.85 7.57
CA ILE A 150 12.02 5.86 9.02
C ILE A 150 12.91 4.75 9.61
N LYS A 151 13.60 5.06 10.70
CA LYS A 151 14.42 4.07 11.39
C LYS A 151 13.53 3.00 12.02
N PRO A 152 13.82 1.69 11.84
CA PRO A 152 13.06 0.64 12.50
C PRO A 152 13.37 0.53 14.00
N TRP A 153 12.54 -0.21 14.72
CA TRP A 153 12.64 -0.53 16.15
C TRP A 153 12.46 0.67 17.10
N LEU A 154 11.78 1.70 16.63
CA LEU A 154 11.25 2.78 17.47
C LEU A 154 9.99 2.32 18.22
N HIS A 155 9.58 3.11 19.20
CA HIS A 155 8.25 2.94 19.77
C HIS A 155 7.19 3.26 18.71
N PRO A 156 6.04 2.57 18.69
CA PRO A 156 4.99 2.83 17.71
C PRO A 156 4.59 4.29 17.64
N GLU A 157 4.40 4.95 18.79
CA GLU A 157 4.07 6.38 18.85
C GLU A 157 5.11 7.26 18.15
N GLU A 158 6.40 6.99 18.38
CA GLU A 158 7.47 7.74 17.73
C GLU A 158 7.50 7.48 16.22
N THR A 159 7.18 6.26 15.78
CA THR A 159 7.04 5.95 14.35
C THR A 159 5.87 6.74 13.73
N LEU A 160 4.71 6.77 14.39
CA LEU A 160 3.53 7.53 13.93
C LEU A 160 3.88 9.03 13.84
N ASP A 161 4.49 9.60 14.88
CA ASP A 161 4.89 11.00 14.92
C ASP A 161 5.88 11.35 13.79
N ARG A 162 6.80 10.44 13.46
CA ARG A 162 7.76 10.63 12.35
C ARG A 162 7.08 10.56 10.97
N ILE A 163 6.09 9.67 10.80
CA ILE A 163 5.28 9.62 9.57
C ILE A 163 4.54 10.95 9.40
N HIS A 164 3.85 11.42 10.43
CA HIS A 164 3.13 12.70 10.39
C HIS A 164 4.05 13.91 10.26
N GLY A 165 5.23 13.88 10.87
CA GLY A 165 6.21 14.98 10.85
C GLY A 165 6.71 15.33 9.44
N GLN A 166 6.63 14.40 8.49
CA GLN A 166 6.91 14.62 7.08
C GLN A 166 5.66 14.82 6.20
N GLY A 167 4.47 14.94 6.81
CA GLY A 167 3.20 15.07 6.11
C GLY A 167 2.65 13.76 5.55
N GLY A 168 3.20 12.61 5.98
CA GLY A 168 2.73 11.29 5.58
C GLY A 168 1.46 10.86 6.31
N LEU A 169 0.91 9.71 5.91
CA LEU A 169 -0.27 9.10 6.53
C LEU A 169 0.11 7.77 7.18
N THR A 170 -0.50 7.50 8.32
CA THR A 170 -0.30 6.28 9.10
C THR A 170 -1.36 5.24 8.75
N TYR A 171 -0.93 4.00 8.58
CA TYR A 171 -1.76 2.91 8.11
C TYR A 171 -1.47 1.66 8.94
N LEU A 172 -2.51 1.05 9.52
CA LEU A 172 -2.40 -0.24 10.20
C LEU A 172 -2.80 -1.38 9.26
N ALA A 173 -1.81 -2.19 8.88
CA ALA A 173 -2.01 -3.38 8.06
C ALA A 173 -2.62 -4.53 8.88
N HIS A 174 -3.57 -5.23 8.26
CA HIS A 174 -4.24 -6.46 8.75
C HIS A 174 -4.31 -6.57 10.29
N PRO A 175 -4.91 -5.58 11.00
CA PRO A 175 -4.73 -5.43 12.46
C PRO A 175 -5.42 -6.52 13.29
N CYS A 176 -6.33 -7.28 12.68
CA CYS A 176 -7.08 -8.36 13.33
C CYS A 176 -6.77 -9.74 12.75
N ASP A 177 -5.77 -9.85 11.86
CA ASP A 177 -5.36 -11.15 11.33
C ASP A 177 -4.80 -12.01 12.46
N ARG A 178 -5.42 -13.17 12.69
CA ARG A 178 -5.10 -14.02 13.85
C ARG A 178 -3.64 -14.47 13.93
N PHE A 179 -2.93 -14.50 12.81
CA PHE A 179 -1.54 -14.96 12.75
C PHE A 179 -0.54 -13.84 12.47
N ARG A 180 -1.01 -12.72 11.91
CA ARG A 180 -0.16 -11.63 11.40
C ARG A 180 -0.46 -10.28 12.02
N ALA A 181 -1.43 -10.17 12.94
CA ALA A 181 -1.72 -8.93 13.64
C ALA A 181 -0.48 -8.41 14.38
N SER A 182 -0.15 -7.16 14.09
CA SER A 182 0.99 -6.45 14.68
C SER A 182 0.78 -6.05 16.14
N PHE A 183 -0.47 -5.83 16.56
CA PHE A 183 -0.79 -5.26 17.86
C PHE A 183 -1.97 -6.00 18.49
N THR A 184 -2.05 -6.00 19.82
CA THR A 184 -3.27 -6.44 20.50
C THR A 184 -4.39 -5.41 20.29
N PRO A 185 -5.67 -5.82 20.40
CA PRO A 185 -6.79 -4.89 20.28
C PRO A 185 -6.71 -3.69 21.24
N GLU A 186 -6.30 -3.92 22.50
CA GLU A 186 -6.09 -2.84 23.47
C GLU A 186 -5.04 -1.86 23.00
N ARG A 187 -3.95 -2.36 22.42
CA ARG A 187 -2.86 -1.53 21.93
C ARG A 187 -3.26 -0.74 20.69
N ILE A 188 -4.10 -1.29 19.82
CA ILE A 188 -4.67 -0.55 18.68
C ILE A 188 -5.52 0.63 19.17
N ILE A 189 -6.34 0.43 20.21
CA ILE A 189 -7.15 1.52 20.79
C ILE A 189 -6.26 2.63 21.36
N GLU A 190 -5.15 2.28 22.03
CA GLU A 190 -4.19 3.24 22.55
C GLU A 190 -3.48 4.03 21.44
N LEU A 191 -3.12 3.37 20.33
CA LEU A 191 -2.45 3.99 19.19
C LEU A 191 -3.41 4.75 18.27
N ALA A 192 -4.72 4.47 18.37
CA ALA A 192 -5.73 5.04 17.49
C ALA A 192 -5.64 6.57 17.31
N PRO A 193 -5.34 7.41 18.32
CA PRO A 193 -5.20 8.85 18.11
C PRO A 193 -4.17 9.25 17.05
N GLY A 194 -3.10 8.45 16.87
CA GLY A 194 -2.06 8.67 15.87
C GLY A 194 -2.23 7.85 14.59
N VAL A 195 -3.34 7.13 14.42
CA VAL A 195 -3.62 6.30 13.23
C VAL A 195 -4.65 6.99 12.32
N ASP A 196 -4.36 7.08 11.03
CA ASP A 196 -5.27 7.65 10.01
C ASP A 196 -6.11 6.58 9.34
N ILE A 197 -5.46 5.49 8.92
CA ILE A 197 -6.02 4.44 8.06
C ILE A 197 -5.94 3.08 8.76
N ILE A 198 -6.99 2.29 8.64
CA ILE A 198 -7.03 0.88 9.03
C ILE A 198 -7.35 0.03 7.81
N GLU A 199 -6.51 -0.98 7.55
CA GLU A 199 -6.79 -2.02 6.56
C GLU A 199 -7.95 -2.89 7.03
N THR A 200 -9.12 -2.71 6.41
CA THR A 200 -10.33 -3.48 6.72
C THR A 200 -10.49 -4.71 5.84
N TYR A 201 -9.67 -4.81 4.79
CA TYR A 201 -9.64 -5.99 3.94
C TYR A 201 -8.22 -6.30 3.47
N ASN A 202 -7.78 -7.52 3.78
CA ASN A 202 -6.57 -8.13 3.27
C ASN A 202 -6.94 -9.50 2.65
N PRO A 203 -6.57 -9.79 1.39
CA PRO A 203 -6.91 -11.05 0.71
C PRO A 203 -6.43 -12.32 1.42
N TRP A 204 -5.44 -12.19 2.32
CA TRP A 204 -4.81 -13.30 3.02
C TRP A 204 -5.32 -13.48 4.45
N ALA A 205 -6.10 -12.52 4.95
CA ALA A 205 -6.80 -12.64 6.22
C ALA A 205 -8.07 -13.47 6.06
N ARG A 206 -8.51 -14.11 7.15
CA ARG A 206 -9.78 -14.84 7.16
C ARG A 206 -10.94 -13.85 7.01
N PRO A 207 -12.08 -14.25 6.41
CA PRO A 207 -13.25 -13.38 6.32
C PRO A 207 -13.71 -12.80 7.67
N ALA A 208 -13.62 -13.60 8.75
CA ALA A 208 -13.96 -13.14 10.10
C ALA A 208 -12.96 -12.10 10.65
N ASP A 209 -11.68 -12.21 10.30
CA ASP A 209 -10.64 -11.28 10.73
C ASP A 209 -10.79 -9.94 10.00
N ASN A 210 -11.12 -9.97 8.70
CA ASN A 210 -11.47 -8.76 7.92
C ASN A 210 -12.75 -8.09 8.46
N GLN A 211 -13.76 -8.88 8.82
CA GLN A 211 -14.99 -8.35 9.43
C GLN A 211 -14.69 -7.64 10.76
N LEU A 212 -13.86 -8.23 11.61
CA LEU A 212 -13.44 -7.61 12.87
C LEU A 212 -12.64 -6.32 12.65
N ALA A 213 -11.75 -6.31 11.65
CA ALA A 213 -11.01 -5.10 11.29
C ALA A 213 -11.94 -3.97 10.79
N ALA A 214 -12.98 -4.31 10.03
CA ALA A 214 -13.99 -3.35 9.58
C ALA A 214 -14.81 -2.77 10.75
N GLU A 215 -15.23 -3.61 11.70
CA GLU A 215 -15.93 -3.18 12.92
C GLU A 215 -15.05 -2.25 13.77
N LEU A 216 -13.81 -2.65 14.04
CA LEU A 216 -12.83 -1.84 14.77
C LEU A 216 -12.58 -0.48 14.10
N CYS A 217 -12.44 -0.46 12.78
CA CYS A 217 -12.25 0.77 12.01
C CYS A 217 -13.44 1.75 12.18
N GLN A 218 -14.67 1.24 12.15
CA GLN A 218 -15.87 2.04 12.38
C GLN A 218 -15.94 2.58 13.82
N GLU A 219 -15.67 1.74 14.81
CA GLU A 219 -15.66 2.12 16.23
C GLU A 219 -14.66 3.24 16.52
N LEU A 220 -13.46 3.13 15.94
CA LEU A 220 -12.37 4.11 16.08
C LEU A 220 -12.51 5.32 15.13
N ARG A 221 -13.52 5.32 14.25
CA ARG A 221 -13.79 6.36 13.25
C ARG A 221 -12.58 6.65 12.36
N LYS A 222 -11.90 5.58 11.92
CA LYS A 222 -10.74 5.66 11.02
C LYS A 222 -11.14 5.52 9.57
N VAL A 223 -10.21 5.86 8.68
CA VAL A 223 -10.44 5.69 7.24
C VAL A 223 -10.19 4.23 6.89
N ALA A 224 -11.16 3.59 6.24
CA ALA A 224 -11.03 2.22 5.79
C ALA A 224 -10.18 2.14 4.52
N ALA A 225 -9.37 1.09 4.41
CA ALA A 225 -8.60 0.79 3.22
C ALA A 225 -8.53 -0.72 2.95
N THR A 226 -8.06 -1.07 1.75
CA THR A 226 -7.67 -2.43 1.38
C THR A 226 -6.28 -2.39 0.77
N GLY A 227 -5.52 -3.46 0.98
CA GLY A 227 -4.24 -3.69 0.33
C GLY A 227 -4.11 -5.16 -0.06
N SER A 228 -3.47 -5.44 -1.19
CA SER A 228 -3.26 -6.83 -1.63
C SER A 228 -2.26 -7.58 -0.75
N ASP A 229 -1.37 -6.82 -0.10
CA ASP A 229 -0.21 -7.33 0.64
C ASP A 229 0.62 -8.28 -0.26
N ALA A 230 0.74 -7.91 -1.54
CA ALA A 230 1.31 -8.76 -2.57
C ALA A 230 2.82 -8.93 -2.40
N HIS A 231 3.27 -10.17 -2.34
CA HIS A 231 4.69 -10.56 -2.32
C HIS A 231 5.14 -11.16 -3.65
N SER A 232 4.19 -11.46 -4.55
CA SER A 232 4.44 -11.94 -5.91
C SER A 232 3.44 -11.32 -6.92
N PRO A 233 3.78 -11.23 -8.22
CA PRO A 233 2.90 -10.57 -9.20
C PRO A 233 1.45 -11.09 -9.25
N PRO A 234 1.16 -12.40 -9.17
CA PRO A 234 -0.23 -12.88 -9.20
C PRO A 234 -1.09 -12.39 -8.03
N GLU A 235 -0.47 -12.01 -6.92
CA GLU A 235 -1.15 -11.52 -5.72
C GLU A 235 -1.58 -10.06 -5.86
N LEU A 236 -0.86 -9.29 -6.69
CA LEU A 236 -1.22 -7.91 -6.99
C LEU A 236 -2.50 -7.87 -7.85
N GLY A 237 -3.46 -7.07 -7.39
CA GLY A 237 -4.79 -6.96 -7.99
C GLY A 237 -5.83 -7.93 -7.42
N LEU A 238 -5.55 -8.61 -6.30
CA LEU A 238 -6.59 -9.38 -5.58
C LEU A 238 -7.64 -8.47 -4.92
N SER A 239 -7.23 -7.25 -4.51
CA SER A 239 -8.09 -6.18 -4.01
C SER A 239 -7.49 -4.82 -4.36
N TRP A 240 -8.31 -3.78 -4.48
CA TRP A 240 -7.88 -2.39 -4.63
C TRP A 240 -8.97 -1.41 -4.19
N MET A 241 -8.63 -0.14 -4.11
CA MET A 241 -9.55 0.97 -3.88
C MET A 241 -9.80 1.73 -5.19
N GLU A 242 -11.04 2.11 -5.44
CA GLU A 242 -11.39 3.08 -6.47
C GLU A 242 -11.63 4.45 -5.82
N ILE A 243 -10.78 5.41 -6.15
CA ILE A 243 -10.70 6.73 -5.53
C ILE A 243 -10.74 7.82 -6.60
N GLU A 244 -11.28 8.99 -6.28
CA GLU A 244 -11.14 10.17 -7.15
C GLU A 244 -9.67 10.61 -7.28
N GLU A 245 -9.32 11.34 -8.35
CA GLU A 245 -8.02 12.00 -8.45
C GLU A 245 -7.76 12.87 -7.22
N TYR A 246 -6.55 12.86 -6.68
CA TYR A 246 -6.19 13.53 -5.42
C TYR A 246 -4.91 14.37 -5.56
N GLU A 247 -4.80 15.39 -4.72
CA GLU A 247 -3.65 16.29 -4.63
C GLU A 247 -2.98 16.19 -3.25
N GLY A 248 -1.97 15.32 -3.18
CA GLY A 248 -1.19 15.13 -1.96
C GLY A 248 -1.89 14.34 -0.86
N PRO A 249 -1.25 14.21 0.33
CA PRO A 249 -1.67 13.25 1.35
C PRO A 249 -3.00 13.57 2.03
N ALA A 250 -3.25 14.84 2.37
CA ALA A 250 -4.48 15.23 3.07
C ALA A 250 -5.73 15.01 2.19
N ASP A 251 -5.67 15.45 0.93
CA ASP A 251 -6.75 15.25 -0.04
C ASP A 251 -6.92 13.76 -0.41
N PHE A 252 -5.83 13.00 -0.48
CA PHE A 252 -5.89 11.55 -0.62
C PHE A 252 -6.69 10.91 0.51
N LEU A 253 -6.42 11.28 1.77
CA LEU A 253 -7.15 10.74 2.92
C LEU A 253 -8.64 11.13 2.88
N ASP A 254 -8.95 12.36 2.47
CA ASP A 254 -10.33 12.85 2.32
C ASP A 254 -11.12 12.08 1.25
N LYS A 255 -10.50 11.83 0.10
CA LYS A 255 -11.10 11.03 -0.98
C LYS A 255 -11.17 9.55 -0.63
N LEU A 256 -10.20 9.02 0.10
CA LEU A 256 -10.18 7.63 0.53
C LEU A 256 -11.39 7.28 1.43
N ARG A 257 -11.89 8.23 2.23
CA ARG A 257 -13.11 8.03 3.04
C ARG A 257 -14.36 7.68 2.23
N GLN A 258 -14.39 8.06 0.96
CA GLN A 258 -15.51 7.84 0.04
C GLN A 258 -15.17 6.80 -1.03
N ALA A 259 -13.95 6.26 -1.00
CA ALA A 259 -13.46 5.33 -2.01
C ALA A 259 -14.23 4.01 -1.96
N ARG A 260 -14.41 3.40 -3.13
CA ARG A 260 -15.04 2.09 -3.25
C ARG A 260 -13.99 1.00 -3.09
N HIS A 261 -14.20 0.10 -2.14
CA HIS A 261 -13.40 -1.12 -2.00
C HIS A 261 -13.78 -2.11 -3.10
N VAL A 262 -12.79 -2.63 -3.81
CA VAL A 262 -12.98 -3.67 -4.82
C VAL A 262 -12.22 -4.92 -4.42
N VAL A 263 -12.95 -6.03 -4.33
CA VAL A 263 -12.43 -7.36 -4.01
C VAL A 263 -12.71 -8.27 -5.20
N THR A 264 -11.69 -8.96 -5.71
CA THR A 264 -11.84 -9.85 -6.86
C THR A 264 -12.30 -11.25 -6.46
N GLU A 265 -12.81 -12.00 -7.43
CA GLU A 265 -13.21 -13.41 -7.26
C GLU A 265 -12.04 -14.32 -6.81
N LEU A 266 -10.79 -13.94 -7.09
CA LEU A 266 -9.60 -14.69 -6.69
C LEU A 266 -9.19 -14.42 -5.24
N SER A 267 -9.69 -13.34 -4.63
CA SER A 267 -9.31 -12.93 -3.27
C SER A 267 -9.74 -13.97 -2.22
N GLY A 268 -8.86 -14.31 -1.28
CA GLY A 268 -9.12 -15.30 -0.23
C GLY A 268 -9.22 -16.76 -0.70
N THR A 269 -9.05 -17.03 -2.00
CA THR A 269 -9.13 -18.40 -2.55
C THR A 269 -7.77 -19.09 -2.66
N GLN A 270 -6.68 -18.30 -2.65
CA GLN A 270 -5.32 -18.77 -2.84
C GLN A 270 -4.67 -19.13 -1.50
N ARG A 271 -3.62 -19.96 -1.54
CA ARG A 271 -2.71 -20.19 -0.41
C ARG A 271 -1.35 -19.66 -0.80
N ARG A 272 -0.71 -18.87 0.08
CA ARG A 272 0.71 -18.53 -0.09
C ARG A 272 1.53 -19.82 0.01
N ALA A 273 2.48 -19.98 -0.91
CA ALA A 273 3.34 -21.16 -1.03
C ALA A 273 4.37 -21.23 0.10
#